data_AF-A0A520F5G7-F1
#
_entry.id   AF-A0A520F5G7-F1
#
_cell.length_a   1.000
_cell.length_b   1.000
_cell.length_c   1.000
_cell.angle_alpha   90.00
_cell.angle_beta   90.00
_cell.angle_gamma   90.00
#
_symmetry.space_group_name_H-M   'P 1'
#
loop_
_entity.id
_entity.type
_entity.pdbx_description
1 polymer ?
#
loop_
_entity_poly.entity_id
_entity_poly.type
_entity_poly.pdbx_seq_one_letter_code
_entity_poly.pdbx_strand_id
1 'polypeptide(L)'
;MSGSDLARQTAQLRSDLHDLIQRMKELTEAFDARGRESQGVAEDAALIEVIDGLSDARLDLTTADRHLEAAVSHAERIDRRASDDNASAADGEPVG
;
A
#
# COMPACT_ATOMS: atom_id res chain seq x y z
N MET A 1 -12.46 16.87 -4.04
CA MET A 1 -11.29 16.48 -3.24
C MET A 1 -10.08 17.07 -3.93
N SER A 2 -9.27 17.88 -3.24
CA SER A 2 -8.06 18.45 -3.85
C SER A 2 -6.98 17.37 -4.00
N GLY A 3 -5.98 17.60 -4.87
CA GLY A 3 -4.80 16.73 -4.94
C GLY A 3 -4.08 16.59 -3.59
N SER A 4 -4.07 17.65 -2.78
CA SER A 4 -3.54 17.64 -1.41
C SER A 4 -4.32 16.74 -0.45
N ASP A 5 -5.65 16.68 -0.53
CA ASP A 5 -6.46 15.76 0.28
C ASP A 5 -6.23 14.30 -0.13
N LEU A 6 -6.07 14.04 -1.43
CA LEU A 6 -5.79 12.71 -1.96
C LEU A 6 -4.38 12.20 -1.57
N ALA A 7 -3.38 13.08 -1.63
CA ALA A 7 -2.04 12.77 -1.17
C ALA A 7 -2.02 12.42 0.33
N ARG A 8 -2.71 13.22 1.16
CA ARG A 8 -2.83 12.96 2.61
C ARG A 8 -3.55 11.64 2.90
N GLN A 9 -4.70 11.40 2.28
CA GLN A 9 -5.47 10.17 2.51
C GLN A 9 -4.70 8.93 2.06
N THR A 10 -4.01 9.01 0.93
CA THR A 10 -3.21 7.87 0.47
C THR A 10 -1.98 7.65 1.33
N ALA A 11 -1.32 8.72 1.82
CA ALA A 11 -0.22 8.57 2.78
C ALA A 11 -0.67 7.87 4.07
N GLN A 12 -1.87 8.21 4.59
CA GLN A 12 -2.44 7.51 5.73
C GLN A 12 -2.72 6.04 5.41
N LEU A 13 -3.35 5.76 4.26
CA LEU A 13 -3.64 4.39 3.84
C LEU A 13 -2.37 3.55 3.68
N ARG A 14 -1.29 4.12 3.14
CA ARG A 14 0.02 3.47 3.04
C ARG A 14 0.62 3.18 4.42
N SER A 15 0.47 4.09 5.37
CA SER A 15 0.90 3.86 6.76
C SER A 15 0.13 2.71 7.39
N ASP A 16 -1.20 2.71 7.27
CA ASP A 16 -2.06 1.65 7.81
C ASP A 16 -1.75 0.29 7.17
N LEU A 17 -1.48 0.28 5.86
CA LEU A 17 -1.09 -0.90 5.11
C LEU A 17 0.29 -1.42 5.55
N HIS A 18 1.24 -0.51 5.81
CA HIS A 18 2.55 -0.88 6.33
C HIS A 18 2.44 -1.56 7.70
N ASP A 19 1.63 -0.99 8.60
CA ASP A 19 1.36 -1.57 9.91
C ASP A 19 0.72 -2.97 9.80
N LEU A 20 -0.22 -3.14 8.86
CA LEU A 20 -0.83 -4.44 8.59
C LEU A 20 0.20 -5.47 8.08
N ILE A 21 1.07 -5.08 7.15
CA ILE A 21 2.15 -5.93 6.62
C ILE A 21 3.07 -6.41 7.76
N GLN A 22 3.44 -5.52 8.69
CA GLN A 22 4.26 -5.91 9.84
C GLN A 22 3.55 -6.88 10.77
N ARG A 23 2.27 -6.61 11.11
CA ARG A 23 1.47 -7.52 11.95
C ARG A 23 1.31 -8.91 11.31
N MET A 24 1.14 -8.96 10.00
CA MET A 24 1.07 -10.24 9.28
C MET A 24 2.41 -10.98 9.32
N LYS A 25 3.53 -10.26 9.23
CA LYS A 25 4.86 -10.87 9.41
C LYS A 25 5.04 -11.45 10.80
N GLU A 26 4.71 -10.70 11.84
CA GLU A 26 4.76 -11.19 13.23
C GLU A 26 3.87 -12.43 13.43
N LEU A 27 2.68 -12.44 12.81
CA LEU A 27 1.79 -13.59 12.86
C LEU A 27 2.37 -14.81 12.14
N THR A 28 2.96 -14.65 10.96
CA THR A 28 3.66 -15.73 10.25
C THR A 28 4.80 -16.30 11.11
N GLU A 29 5.60 -15.43 11.74
CA GLU A 29 6.71 -15.83 12.61
C GLU A 29 6.22 -16.58 13.87
N ALA A 30 5.08 -16.18 14.43
CA ALA A 30 4.48 -16.86 15.57
C ALA A 30 3.98 -18.28 15.22
N PHE A 31 3.38 -18.44 14.04
CA PHE A 31 2.97 -19.77 13.54
C PHE A 31 4.19 -20.65 13.23
N ASP A 32 5.20 -20.09 12.57
CA ASP A 32 6.46 -20.79 12.29
C ASP A 32 7.18 -21.24 13.57
N ALA A 33 7.19 -20.41 14.62
CA ALA A 33 7.72 -20.79 15.93
C ALA A 33 6.92 -21.93 16.58
N ARG A 34 5.59 -21.89 16.51
CA ARG A 34 4.71 -22.96 17.02
C ARG A 34 4.93 -24.28 16.28
N GLY A 35 5.22 -24.24 14.97
CA GLY A 35 5.51 -25.43 14.18
C GLY A 35 6.75 -26.17 14.58
N ARG A 36 7.79 -25.45 14.97
CA ARG A 36 9.03 -26.05 15.49
C ARG A 36 8.83 -26.79 16.81
N GLU A 37 7.75 -26.48 17.55
CA GLU A 37 7.41 -27.11 18.82
C GLU A 37 6.45 -28.30 18.66
N SER A 38 5.81 -28.45 17.49
CA SER A 38 4.92 -29.56 17.14
C SER A 38 5.69 -30.82 16.77
N GLN A 39 5.18 -32.00 17.14
CA GLN A 39 5.76 -33.32 16.81
C GLN A 39 4.86 -34.16 15.87
N GLY A 40 3.82 -33.56 15.27
CA GLY A 40 2.79 -34.27 14.51
C GLY A 40 2.71 -33.88 13.02
N VAL A 41 2.93 -34.84 12.12
CA VAL A 41 2.97 -34.64 10.65
C VAL A 41 1.72 -33.96 10.07
N ALA A 42 0.52 -34.23 10.61
CA ALA A 42 -0.73 -33.62 10.14
C ALA A 42 -0.94 -32.18 10.66
N GLU A 43 -0.49 -31.90 11.89
CA GLU A 43 -0.49 -30.55 12.45
C GLU A 43 0.52 -29.67 11.72
N ASP A 44 1.64 -30.25 11.29
CA ASP A 44 2.66 -29.58 10.49
C ASP A 44 2.12 -29.18 9.09
N ALA A 45 1.30 -30.02 8.45
CA ALA A 45 0.72 -29.71 7.14
C ALA A 45 -0.28 -28.55 7.18
N ALA A 46 -1.22 -28.57 8.15
CA ALA A 46 -2.17 -27.49 8.33
C ALA A 46 -1.48 -26.16 8.71
N LEU A 47 -0.39 -26.25 9.49
CA LEU A 47 0.40 -25.09 9.84
C LEU A 47 1.14 -24.49 8.64
N ILE A 48 1.74 -25.34 7.80
CA ILE A 48 2.39 -24.91 6.56
C ILE A 48 1.39 -24.15 5.67
N GLU A 49 0.16 -24.67 5.51
CA GLU A 49 -0.88 -24.00 4.73
C GLU A 49 -1.23 -22.60 5.28
N VAL A 50 -1.29 -22.46 6.62
CA VAL A 50 -1.51 -21.15 7.26
C VAL A 50 -0.34 -20.20 7.00
N ILE A 51 0.90 -20.68 7.13
CA ILE A 51 2.11 -19.88 6.90
C ILE A 51 2.20 -19.41 5.45
N ASP A 52 1.91 -20.30 4.50
CA ASP A 52 1.89 -20.00 3.06
C ASP A 52 0.80 -18.96 2.75
N GLY A 53 -0.42 -19.17 3.24
CA GLY A 53 -1.52 -18.21 3.04
C GLY A 53 -1.24 -16.82 3.62
N LEU A 54 -0.61 -16.74 4.80
CA LEU A 54 -0.19 -15.46 5.39
C LEU A 54 0.94 -14.80 4.59
N SER A 55 1.86 -15.60 4.03
CA SER A 55 2.96 -15.11 3.21
C SER A 55 2.47 -14.55 1.87
N ASP A 56 1.52 -15.24 1.23
CA ASP A 56 0.87 -14.80 -0.01
C ASP A 56 0.07 -13.52 0.19
N ALA A 57 -0.76 -13.46 1.24
CA ALA A 57 -1.51 -12.25 1.54
C ALA A 57 -0.57 -11.06 1.85
N ARG A 58 0.60 -11.30 2.46
CA ARG A 58 1.61 -10.24 2.68
C ARG A 58 2.26 -9.77 1.36
N LEU A 59 2.48 -10.68 0.40
CA LEU A 59 2.94 -10.32 -0.96
C LEU A 59 1.91 -9.46 -1.68
N ASP A 60 0.63 -9.81 -1.57
CA ASP A 60 -0.47 -9.04 -2.16
C ASP A 60 -0.56 -7.64 -1.57
N LEU A 61 -0.47 -7.50 -0.24
CA LEU A 61 -0.46 -6.19 0.42
C LEU A 61 0.75 -5.35 0.03
N THR A 62 1.93 -5.95 -0.11
CA THR A 62 3.13 -5.26 -0.59
C THR A 62 2.93 -4.75 -2.03
N THR A 63 2.23 -5.54 -2.86
CA THR A 63 1.89 -5.14 -4.23
C THR A 63 0.87 -4.00 -4.23
N ALA A 64 -0.14 -4.06 -3.34
CA ALA A 64 -1.10 -2.99 -3.16
C ALA A 64 -0.44 -1.66 -2.74
N ASP A 65 0.56 -1.68 -1.85
CA ASP A 65 1.29 -0.46 -1.45
C ASP A 65 1.97 0.22 -2.65
N ARG A 66 2.61 -0.57 -3.53
CA ARG A 66 3.24 -0.04 -4.76
C ARG A 66 2.21 0.57 -5.70
N HIS A 67 1.01 -0.02 -5.81
CA HIS A 67 -0.06 0.54 -6.61
C HIS A 67 -0.61 1.85 -6.03
N LEU A 68 -0.72 1.96 -4.70
CA LEU A 68 -1.11 3.19 -4.02
C LEU A 68 -0.08 4.30 -4.24
N GLU A 69 1.21 3.98 -4.15
CA GLU A 69 2.30 4.92 -4.45
C GLU A 69 2.25 5.44 -5.89
N ALA A 70 2.04 4.55 -6.86
CA ALA A 70 1.89 4.94 -8.26
C ALA A 70 0.65 5.83 -8.49
N ALA A 71 -0.47 5.50 -7.85
CA ALA A 71 -1.70 6.28 -7.94
C ALA A 71 -1.51 7.71 -7.41
N VAL A 72 -0.82 7.89 -6.28
CA VAL A 72 -0.47 9.22 -5.76
C VAL A 72 0.39 9.99 -6.73
N SER A 73 1.48 9.37 -7.20
CA SER A 73 2.39 10.02 -8.14
C SER A 73 1.66 10.49 -9.41
N HIS A 74 0.71 9.69 -9.90
CA HIS A 74 -0.14 10.07 -11.03
C HIS A 74 -1.10 11.21 -10.71
N ALA A 75 -1.74 11.18 -9.55
CA ALA A 75 -2.65 12.25 -9.13
C ALA A 75 -1.92 13.60 -8.95
N GLU A 76 -0.77 13.61 -8.28
CA GLU A 76 0.06 14.81 -8.10
C GLU A 76 0.55 15.40 -9.42
N ARG A 77 0.81 14.53 -10.42
CA ARG A 77 1.19 14.98 -11.77
C ARG A 77 0.01 15.62 -12.50
N ILE A 78 -1.19 15.09 -12.35
CA ILE A 78 -2.41 15.66 -12.95
C ILE A 78 -2.72 17.03 -12.32
N ASP A 79 -2.62 17.14 -11.00
CA ASP A 79 -2.91 18.38 -10.26
C ASP A 79 -1.92 19.51 -10.62
N ARG A 80 -0.62 19.17 -10.74
CA ARG A 80 0.41 20.11 -11.23
C ARG A 80 0.13 20.60 -12.64
N ARG A 81 -0.19 19.69 -13.56
CA ARG A 81 -0.51 20.06 -14.96
C ARG A 81 -1.72 20.98 -15.04
N ALA A 82 -2.78 20.70 -14.27
CA ALA A 82 -3.96 21.55 -14.22
C ALA A 82 -3.64 22.95 -13.66
N SER A 83 -2.70 23.05 -12.71
CA SER A 83 -2.25 24.33 -12.16
C SER A 83 -1.41 25.13 -13.17
N ASP A 84 -0.53 24.48 -13.92
CA ASP A 84 0.30 25.10 -14.96
C ASP A 84 -0.53 25.61 -16.15
N ASP A 85 -1.52 24.82 -16.60
CA ASP A 85 -2.44 25.20 -17.68
C ASP A 85 -3.29 26.44 -17.28
N ASN A 86 -3.70 26.53 -16.01
CA ASN A 86 -4.49 27.65 -15.50
C ASN A 86 -3.65 28.94 -15.33
N ALA A 87 -2.37 28.81 -14.94
CA ALA A 87 -1.43 29.94 -14.88
C ALA A 87 -1.12 30.50 -16.27
N SER A 88 -0.92 29.62 -17.26
CA SER A 88 -0.70 30.00 -18.66
C SER A 88 -1.88 30.75 -19.28
N ALA A 89 -3.12 30.39 -18.92
CA ALA A 89 -4.32 31.09 -19.39
C ALA A 89 -4.52 32.48 -18.74
N ALA A 90 -4.05 32.68 -17.51
CA ALA A 90 -4.18 33.95 -16.79
C ALA A 90 -3.23 35.05 -17.31
N ASP A 91 -2.08 34.69 -17.89
CA ASP A 91 -1.12 35.62 -18.48
C ASP A 91 -1.47 36.04 -19.93
N GLY A 92 -2.58 35.52 -20.48
CA GLY A 92 -2.94 35.63 -21.89
C GLY A 92 -3.99 36.67 -22.28
N GLU A 93 -4.52 37.50 -21.37
CA GLU A 93 -5.44 38.59 -21.77
C GLU A 93 -4.66 39.85 -22.21
N PRO A 94 -4.66 40.23 -23.50
CA PRO A 94 -4.24 41.56 -23.90
C PRO A 94 -5.35 42.55 -23.54
N VAL A 95 -5.07 43.43 -22.58
CA VAL A 95 -5.84 44.67 -22.41
C VAL A 95 -5.65 45.48 -23.70
N GLY A 96 -6.76 45.73 -24.38
CA GLY A 96 -6.81 46.34 -25.73
C GLY A 96 -6.25 47.74 -25.85
#